data_AF-A0A969B7C0-F1
#
_entry.id   AF-A0A969B7C0-F1
#
_cell.length_a   1.000
_cell.length_b   1.000
_cell.length_c   1.000
_cell.angle_alpha   90.00
_cell.angle_beta   90.00
_cell.angle_gamma   90.00
#
_symmetry.space_group_name_H-M   'P 1'
#
loop_
_entity.id
_entity.type
_entity.pdbx_description
1 polymer ?
#
loop_
_entity_poly.entity_id
_entity_poly.type
_entity_poly.pdbx_seq_one_letter_code
_entity_poly.pdbx_strand_id
1 'polypeptide(L)'
;MNIKVYLMPFFLFVFSFLLSGQGEIEDEQKIIFRNENTFSASIATNGFALNYRYGKHINAYRKFIYDFDLAYIKHSKENRGPTPGSQRGFVYGKLNHFFAAGRGWLT
;
A
#
# COMPACT_ATOMS: atom_id res chain seq x y z
N MET A 1 32.53 61.54 26.81
CA MET A 1 31.39 60.90 26.12
C MET A 1 31.33 59.44 26.56
N ASN A 2 30.21 58.99 27.12
CA ASN A 2 30.13 57.69 27.80
C ASN A 2 30.13 56.54 26.78
N ILE A 3 31.00 55.54 26.98
CA ILE A 3 31.12 54.35 26.11
C ILE A 3 29.79 53.60 25.93
N LYS A 4 28.89 53.71 26.92
CA LYS A 4 27.53 53.15 26.90
C LYS A 4 26.67 53.67 25.75
N VAL A 5 26.94 54.87 25.24
CA VAL A 5 26.18 55.47 24.13
C VAL A 5 26.40 54.73 22.81
N TYR A 6 27.58 54.11 22.62
CA TYR A 6 27.92 53.39 21.40
C TYR A 6 27.51 51.91 21.41
N LEU A 7 27.29 51.35 22.61
CA LEU A 7 26.96 49.92 22.76
C LEU A 7 25.63 49.56 22.11
N MET A 8 24.62 50.44 22.19
CA MET A 8 23.28 50.18 21.66
C MET A 8 23.24 50.15 20.12
N PRO A 9 23.77 51.15 19.38
CA PRO A 9 23.81 51.07 17.92
C PRO A 9 24.76 49.98 17.39
N PHE A 10 25.84 49.67 18.09
CA PHE A 10 26.73 48.57 17.73
C PHE A 10 26.00 47.21 17.82
N PHE A 11 25.21 47.00 18.86
CA PHE A 11 24.42 45.79 19.02
C PHE A 11 23.38 45.62 17.89
N LEU A 12 22.70 46.71 17.52
CA LEU A 12 21.73 46.70 16.41
C LEU A 12 22.39 46.43 15.05
N PHE A 13 23.60 46.95 14.84
CA PHE A 13 24.37 46.72 13.62
C PHE A 13 24.74 45.24 13.47
N VAL A 14 25.22 44.59 14.53
CA VAL A 14 25.55 43.16 14.53
C VAL A 14 24.31 42.30 14.29
N PHE A 15 23.18 42.66 14.90
CA PHE A 15 21.93 41.90 14.76
C PHE A 15 21.39 41.89 13.32
N SER A 16 21.68 42.94 12.54
CA SER A 16 21.24 43.04 11.15
C SER A 16 21.88 42.01 10.23
N PHE A 17 23.09 41.52 10.55
CA PHE A 17 23.76 40.46 9.78
C PHE A 17 23.23 39.05 10.08
N LEU A 18 22.46 38.89 11.16
CA LEU A 18 21.85 37.61 11.54
C LEU A 18 20.49 37.38 10.88
N LEU A 19 19.94 38.40 10.22
CA LEU A 19 18.70 38.30 9.47
C LEU A 19 18.98 37.70 8.08
N SER A 20 18.74 36.41 7.93
CA SER A 20 18.60 35.78 6.61
C SER A 20 17.14 35.85 6.17
N GLY A 21 16.88 36.27 4.93
CA GLY A 21 15.55 36.20 4.34
C GLY A 21 15.10 34.74 4.18
N GLN A 22 13.84 34.44 4.47
CA GLN A 22 13.27 33.13 4.14
C GLN A 22 13.28 33.01 2.61
N GLY A 23 14.11 32.13 2.08
CA GLY A 23 14.03 31.70 0.68
C GLY A 23 12.70 31.00 0.44
N GLU A 24 12.23 31.01 -0.82
CA GLU A 24 10.98 30.36 -1.23
C GLU A 24 10.92 28.91 -0.69
N ILE A 25 9.94 28.64 0.16
CA ILE A 25 9.54 27.26 0.47
C ILE A 25 8.64 26.82 -0.69
N GLU A 26 9.25 26.51 -1.83
CA GLU A 26 8.56 25.80 -2.90
C GLU A 26 9.22 24.43 -3.11
N ASP A 27 9.18 23.62 -2.05
CA ASP A 27 8.93 22.20 -2.27
C ASP A 27 7.43 22.05 -2.54
N GLU A 28 7.01 22.53 -3.73
CA GLU A 28 5.73 22.11 -4.29
C GLU A 28 5.76 20.58 -4.27
N GLN A 29 4.76 19.94 -3.64
CA GLN A 29 4.66 18.49 -3.57
C GLN A 29 4.59 17.95 -4.99
N LYS A 30 5.76 17.67 -5.57
CA LYS A 30 5.87 17.03 -6.87
C LYS A 30 5.13 15.72 -6.72
N ILE A 31 3.99 15.59 -7.38
CA ILE A 31 3.18 14.36 -7.34
C ILE A 31 4.07 13.26 -7.92
N ILE A 32 4.69 12.46 -7.05
CA ILE A 32 5.64 11.44 -7.48
C ILE A 32 4.81 10.26 -7.95
N PHE A 33 4.60 10.16 -9.26
CA PHE A 33 4.01 8.98 -9.89
C PHE A 33 4.97 7.81 -9.73
N ARG A 34 4.72 6.97 -8.73
CA ARG A 34 5.51 5.76 -8.45
C ARG A 34 4.69 4.53 -8.82
N ASN A 35 5.38 3.48 -9.25
CA ASN A 35 4.73 2.20 -9.42
C ASN A 35 4.33 1.65 -8.06
N GLU A 36 3.14 1.05 -8.00
CA GLU A 36 2.52 0.51 -6.80
C GLU A 36 2.59 -1.01 -6.84
N ASN A 37 3.03 -1.61 -5.73
CA ASN A 37 2.99 -3.06 -5.54
C ASN A 37 2.14 -3.34 -4.31
N THR A 38 1.16 -4.21 -4.43
CA THR A 38 0.30 -4.64 -3.32
C THR A 38 0.29 -6.15 -3.26
N PHE A 39 0.53 -6.68 -2.06
CA PHE A 39 0.43 -8.10 -1.77
C PHE A 39 -0.63 -8.27 -0.68
N SER A 40 -1.52 -9.24 -0.85
CA SER A 40 -2.48 -9.61 0.19
C SER A 40 -2.56 -11.12 0.35
N ALA A 41 -2.81 -11.54 1.58
CA ALA A 41 -3.06 -12.92 1.93
C ALA A 41 -4.34 -12.96 2.77
N SER A 42 -5.17 -13.96 2.54
CA SER A 42 -6.42 -14.17 3.27
C SER A 42 -6.49 -15.61 3.72
N ILE A 43 -6.83 -15.83 4.98
CA ILE A 43 -6.99 -17.15 5.58
C ILE A 43 -8.42 -17.25 6.10
N ALA A 44 -9.12 -18.31 5.71
CA ALA A 44 -10.46 -18.64 6.16
C ALA A 44 -10.49 -20.11 6.58
N THR A 45 -11.50 -20.50 7.38
CA THR A 45 -11.68 -21.91 7.80
C THR A 45 -11.81 -22.87 6.62
N ASN A 46 -12.29 -22.37 5.48
CA ASN A 46 -12.62 -23.15 4.31
C ASN A 46 -11.57 -23.00 3.19
N GLY A 47 -10.48 -22.27 3.40
CA GLY A 47 -9.54 -21.97 2.34
C GLY A 47 -8.58 -20.84 2.64
N PHE A 48 -7.66 -20.59 1.71
CA PHE A 48 -6.75 -19.45 1.76
C PHE A 48 -6.64 -18.82 0.38
N ALA A 49 -6.32 -17.53 0.32
CA ALA A 49 -6.09 -16.81 -0.92
C ALA A 49 -4.83 -15.95 -0.81
N LEU A 50 -4.12 -15.83 -1.93
CA LEU A 50 -2.98 -14.94 -2.11
C LEU A 50 -3.26 -14.07 -3.32
N ASN A 51 -3.06 -12.77 -3.17
CA ASN A 51 -3.32 -11.78 -4.20
C ASN A 51 -2.08 -10.93 -4.40
N TYR A 52 -1.71 -10.71 -5.65
CA TYR A 52 -0.61 -9.81 -6.02
C TYR A 52 -1.07 -8.84 -7.10
N ARG A 53 -0.96 -7.55 -6.78
CA ARG A 53 -1.34 -6.47 -7.68
C ARG A 53 -0.15 -5.57 -7.97
N TYR A 54 0.08 -5.33 -9.25
CA TYR A 54 1.11 -4.41 -9.75
C TYR A 54 0.46 -3.26 -10.54
N GLY A 55 0.58 -2.04 -10.01
CA GLY A 55 0.12 -0.81 -10.63
C GLY A 55 1.28 -0.06 -11.28
N LYS A 56 1.31 -0.02 -12.62
CA LYS A 56 2.26 0.80 -13.39
C LYS A 56 1.63 2.15 -13.72
N HIS A 57 2.20 3.23 -13.21
CA HIS A 57 1.80 4.57 -13.60
C HIS A 57 2.34 4.88 -15.01
N ILE A 58 1.45 5.25 -15.92
CA ILE A 58 1.85 5.71 -17.26
C ILE A 58 1.95 7.23 -17.25
N ASN A 59 0.91 7.90 -16.72
CA ASN A 59 0.80 9.36 -16.61
C ASN A 59 0.01 9.73 -15.35
N ALA A 60 -0.14 11.04 -15.09
CA ALA A 60 -0.90 11.56 -13.95
C ALA A 60 -2.34 11.07 -13.85
N TYR A 61 -2.95 10.77 -15.00
CA TYR A 61 -4.35 10.39 -15.10
C TYR A 61 -4.55 8.92 -15.42
N ARG A 62 -3.51 8.19 -15.83
CA ARG A 62 -3.66 6.81 -16.34
C ARG A 62 -2.72 5.86 -15.63
N LYS A 63 -3.29 4.79 -15.09
CA LYS A 63 -2.55 3.68 -14.51
C LYS A 63 -2.98 2.35 -15.08
N PHE A 64 -2.00 1.48 -15.22
CA PHE A 64 -2.21 0.13 -15.68
C PHE A 64 -2.11 -0.83 -14.50
N ILE A 65 -3.08 -1.73 -14.31
CA ILE A 65 -3.08 -2.69 -13.20
C ILE A 65 -2.99 -4.13 -13.73
N TYR A 66 -1.99 -4.85 -13.24
CA TYR A 66 -1.91 -6.30 -13.34
C TYR A 66 -2.37 -6.89 -12.02
N ASP A 67 -3.28 -7.87 -12.08
CA ASP A 67 -3.85 -8.50 -10.89
C ASP A 67 -3.79 -10.03 -10.99
N PHE A 68 -3.18 -10.65 -10.00
CA PHE A 68 -2.98 -12.09 -9.91
C PHE A 68 -3.62 -12.60 -8.64
N ASP A 69 -4.60 -13.51 -8.78
CA ASP A 69 -5.32 -14.10 -7.66
C ASP A 69 -5.19 -15.62 -7.63
N LEU A 70 -4.66 -16.11 -6.52
CA LEU A 70 -4.49 -17.52 -6.22
C LEU A 70 -5.38 -17.87 -5.03
N ALA A 71 -6.52 -18.50 -5.29
CA ALA A 71 -7.47 -18.87 -4.25
C ALA A 71 -7.59 -20.40 -4.15
N TYR A 72 -7.31 -20.93 -2.96
CA TYR A 72 -7.65 -22.28 -2.59
C TYR A 72 -8.92 -22.27 -1.74
N ILE A 73 -10.04 -22.71 -2.32
CA ILE A 73 -11.33 -22.80 -1.64
C ILE A 73 -11.75 -24.26 -1.60
N LYS A 74 -11.98 -24.79 -0.39
CA LYS A 74 -12.47 -26.15 -0.18
C LYS A 74 -13.95 -26.23 -0.55
N HIS A 75 -14.33 -27.23 -1.35
CA HIS A 75 -15.70 -27.45 -1.76
C HIS A 75 -16.57 -28.00 -0.61
N SER A 76 -17.84 -27.60 -0.52
CA SER A 76 -18.74 -28.00 0.59
C SER A 76 -18.97 -29.52 0.69
N LYS A 77 -18.90 -30.23 -0.45
CA LYS A 77 -19.02 -31.70 -0.53
C LYS A 77 -17.80 -32.46 0.02
N GLU A 78 -16.69 -31.79 0.32
CA GLU A 78 -15.52 -32.38 0.98
C GLU A 78 -15.58 -32.28 2.52
N ASN A 79 -16.66 -31.72 3.07
CA ASN A 79 -16.88 -31.73 4.51
C ASN A 79 -17.42 -33.09 4.93
N ARG A 80 -16.71 -33.74 5.87
CA ARG A 80 -17.11 -35.05 6.40
C ARG A 80 -18.45 -34.92 7.09
N GLY A 81 -19.50 -35.45 6.47
CA GLY A 81 -20.82 -35.61 7.07
C GLY A 81 -20.94 -36.94 7.82
N PRO A 82 -21.80 -37.04 8.85
CA PRO A 82 -22.10 -38.33 9.49
C PRO A 82 -22.83 -39.25 8.50
N THR A 83 -22.39 -40.51 8.42
CA THR A 83 -23.02 -41.53 7.58
C THR A 83 -23.99 -42.36 8.42
N PRO A 84 -25.25 -42.57 8.00
CA PRO A 84 -26.15 -43.47 8.71
C PRO A 84 -25.57 -44.90 8.70
N GLY A 85 -25.20 -45.42 9.88
CA GLY A 85 -24.69 -46.79 10.04
C GLY A 85 -23.17 -46.98 9.98
N SER A 86 -22.36 -45.92 9.89
CA SER A 86 -20.90 -46.02 9.96
C SER A 86 -20.29 -44.84 10.72
N GLN A 87 -19.42 -45.12 11.70
CA GLN A 87 -18.70 -44.10 12.49
C GLN A 87 -17.55 -43.42 11.73
N ARG A 88 -17.25 -43.84 10.49
CA ARG A 88 -16.15 -43.30 9.68
C ARG A 88 -16.69 -42.28 8.67
N GLY A 89 -16.28 -41.02 8.83
CA GLY A 89 -16.63 -39.95 7.89
C GLY A 89 -16.01 -40.19 6.51
N PHE A 90 -16.85 -40.26 5.48
CA PHE A 90 -16.46 -40.40 4.08
C PHE A 90 -16.30 -39.01 3.42
N VAL A 91 -15.28 -38.83 2.58
CA VAL A 91 -15.06 -37.60 1.80
C VAL A 91 -15.31 -37.93 0.33
N TYR A 92 -16.37 -37.36 -0.24
CA TYR A 92 -16.77 -37.63 -1.63
C TYR A 92 -16.03 -36.67 -2.58
N GLY A 93 -14.89 -37.12 -3.11
CA GLY A 93 -14.20 -36.54 -4.28
C GLY A 93 -13.66 -35.11 -4.12
N LYS A 94 -12.33 -34.96 -4.18
CA LYS A 94 -11.68 -33.64 -4.14
C LYS A 94 -11.92 -32.89 -5.45
N LEU A 95 -12.62 -31.77 -5.41
CA LEU A 95 -12.98 -30.99 -6.61
C LEU A 95 -12.84 -29.51 -6.28
N ASN A 96 -11.65 -28.97 -6.55
CA ASN A 96 -11.43 -27.76 -7.38
C ASN A 96 -10.15 -27.02 -6.97
N HIS A 97 -9.41 -26.55 -7.97
CA HIS A 97 -8.39 -25.52 -7.85
C HIS A 97 -8.83 -24.35 -8.76
N PHE A 98 -9.08 -23.17 -8.20
CA PHE A 98 -9.48 -21.98 -8.97
C PHE A 98 -8.32 -21.00 -9.06
N PHE A 99 -7.87 -20.72 -10.28
CA PHE A 99 -6.79 -19.78 -10.57
C PHE A 99 -7.38 -18.66 -11.42
N ALA A 100 -7.31 -17.42 -10.93
CA ALA A 100 -7.79 -16.26 -11.65
C ALA A 100 -6.63 -15.29 -11.92
N ALA A 101 -6.31 -15.10 -13.20
CA ALA A 101 -5.37 -14.08 -13.64
C ALA A 101 -6.14 -13.05 -14.46
N GLY A 102 -6.07 -11.78 -14.04
CA GLY A 102 -6.85 -10.69 -14.61
C GLY A 102 -5.97 -9.52 -15.06
N ARG A 103 -6.43 -8.79 -16.08
CA ARG A 103 -5.81 -7.56 -16.56
C ARG A 103 -6.78 -6.41 -16.40
N GLY A 104 -6.47 -5.44 -15.54
CA GLY A 104 -7.32 -4.29 -15.25
C GLY A 104 -6.81 -3.00 -15.90
N TRP A 105 -7.68 -2.29 -16.62
CA TRP A 105 -7.41 -0.95 -17.14
C TRP A 105 -8.25 0.06 -16.37
N LEU A 106 -7.61 1.01 -15.69
CA LEU A 106 -8.30 2.16 -15.08
C LEU A 106 -7.90 3.42 -15.85
N THR A 107 -8.89 4.07 -16.47
CA THR A 107 -8.78 5.34 -17.20
C THR A 107 -8.78 6.54 -16.29
#